data_AF-A0A7T8GP56-F1
#
_entry.id   AF-A0A7T8GP56-F1
#
_cell.length_a   1.000
_cell.length_b   1.000
_cell.length_c   1.000
_cell.angle_alpha   90.00
_cell.angle_beta   90.00
_cell.angle_gamma   90.00
#
_symmetry.space_group_name_H-M   'P 1'
#
loop_
_entity.id
_entity.type
_entity.pdbx_description
1 polymer ?
#
loop_
_entity_poly.entity_id
_entity_poly.type
_entity_poly.pdbx_seq_one_letter_code
_entity_poly.pdbx_strand_id
1 'polypeptide(L)' 'DVKVLLLPISSGANGLNLIEASHVFLLEPILNPAQELQAIGRVHRIGQNKPTVVHRFLIRGT' A
#
# COMPACT_ATOMS: atom_id res chain seq x y z
N ASP A 1 -12.21 8.32 -15.37
CA ASP A 1 -12.18 8.07 -13.92
C ASP A 1 -11.10 7.03 -13.65
N VAL A 2 -10.10 7.35 -12.82
CA VAL A 2 -8.94 6.47 -12.59
C VAL A 2 -9.11 5.81 -11.22
N LYS A 3 -9.22 4.49 -11.20
CA LYS A 3 -9.53 3.72 -9.97
C LYS A 3 -8.34 3.00 -9.37
N VAL A 4 -7.23 2.93 -10.09
CA VAL A 4 -6.05 2.14 -9.72
C VAL A 4 -4.79 2.96 -9.97
N LEU A 5 -3.89 2.93 -8.99
CA LEU A 5 -2.53 3.46 -9.09
C LEU A 5 -1.56 2.31 -8.87
N LEU A 6 -0.67 2.08 -9.85
CA LEU A 6 0.44 1.15 -9.72
C LEU A 6 1.70 1.95 -9.43
N LEU A 7 2.46 1.52 -8.43
CA LEU A 7 3.70 2.17 -8.04
C LEU A 7 4.66 1.16 -7.41
N PRO A 8 5.99 1.31 -7.59
CA PRO A 8 6.98 0.57 -6.82
C PRO A 8 6.85 0.85 -5.33
N ILE A 9 7.12 -0.14 -4.47
CA ILE A 9 7.06 0.04 -3.01
C ILE A 9 8.02 1.15 -2.52
N SER A 10 9.17 1.30 -3.17
CA SER A 10 10.16 2.34 -2.88
C SER A 10 9.62 3.75 -3.08
N SER A 11 8.79 3.97 -4.10
CA SER A 11 8.10 5.24 -4.34
C SER A 11 6.92 5.41 -3.38
N GLY A 12 6.19 4.32 -3.09
CA GLY A 12 5.04 4.34 -2.19
C GLY A 12 5.38 4.68 -0.74
N ALA A 13 6.59 4.38 -0.29
CA ALA A 13 7.04 4.71 1.05
C ALA A 13 7.35 6.22 1.25
N ASN A 14 7.50 7.00 0.17
CA ASN A 14 8.08 8.34 0.22
C ASN A 14 7.08 9.47 -0.08
N GLY A 15 6.61 10.16 0.97
CA GLY A 15 6.04 11.51 0.86
C GLY A 15 4.65 11.64 0.21
N LEU A 16 4.09 10.59 -0.39
CA LEU A 16 2.78 10.65 -1.05
C LEU A 16 1.60 10.73 -0.05
N ASN A 17 0.50 11.36 -0.48
CA ASN A 17 -0.79 11.36 0.21
C ASN A 17 -1.80 10.58 -0.63
N LEU A 18 -2.22 9.40 -0.15
CA LEU A 18 -3.06 8.45 -0.90
C LEU A 18 -4.36 8.12 -0.15
N ILE A 19 -4.89 9.08 0.62
CA ILE A 19 -6.12 8.94 1.42
C ILE A 19 -7.41 8.71 0.60
N GLU A 20 -7.37 8.78 -0.72
CA GLU A 20 -8.53 8.41 -1.55
C GLU A 20 -8.62 6.88 -1.77
N ALA A 21 -7.49 6.17 -1.66
CA ALA A 21 -7.45 4.72 -1.80
C ALA A 21 -7.96 4.05 -0.51
N SER A 22 -8.66 2.92 -0.64
CA SER A 22 -9.13 2.12 0.51
C SER A 22 -8.59 0.69 0.51
N HIS A 23 -8.00 0.26 -0.60
CA HIS A 23 -7.41 -1.06 -0.75
C HIS A 23 -5.94 -0.94 -1.16
N VAL A 24 -5.07 -1.69 -0.48
CA VAL A 24 -3.63 -1.79 -0.78
C VAL A 24 -3.35 -3.23 -1.20
N PHE A 25 -2.78 -3.42 -2.38
CA PHE A 25 -2.40 -4.74 -2.89
C PHE A 25 -0.86 -4.84 -2.93
N LEU A 26 -0.30 -5.71 -2.10
CA LEU A 26 1.14 -5.98 -2.04
C LEU A 26 1.45 -7.21 -2.90
N LEU A 27 1.91 -6.95 -4.12
CA LEU A 27 2.08 -7.96 -5.17
C LEU A 27 3.49 -8.57 -5.24
N GLU A 28 4.46 -8.00 -4.52
CA GLU A 28 5.85 -8.46 -4.49
C GLU A 28 6.30 -8.84 -3.06
N PRO A 29 7.30 -9.73 -2.92
CA PRO A 29 7.89 -10.02 -1.61
C PRO A 29 8.63 -8.78 -1.07
N ILE A 30 8.13 -8.21 0.02
CA ILE A 30 8.77 -7.07 0.68
C ILE A 30 9.67 -7.57 1.79
N LEU A 31 10.99 -7.45 1.60
CA LEU A 31 11.99 -7.92 2.56
C LEU A 31 12.12 -7.02 3.79
N ASN A 32 11.75 -5.74 3.67
CA ASN A 32 11.82 -4.77 4.74
C ASN A 32 10.40 -4.38 5.22
N PRO A 33 9.96 -4.88 6.38
CA PRO A 33 8.64 -4.55 6.93
C PRO A 33 8.41 -3.05 7.15
N ALA A 34 9.48 -2.28 7.39
CA ALA A 34 9.34 -0.84 7.58
C ALA A 34 8.90 -0.12 6.29
N GLN A 35 9.36 -0.58 5.12
CA GLN A 35 8.94 -0.03 3.82
C GLN A 35 7.46 -0.34 3.56
N GLU A 36 7.03 -1.55 3.88
CA GLU A 36 5.63 -1.95 3.79
C GLU A 36 4.73 -1.05 4.67
N LEU A 37 5.08 -0.91 5.94
CA LEU A 37 4.34 -0.07 6.88
C LEU A 37 4.31 1.41 6.44
N GLN A 38 5.42 1.93 5.92
CA GLN A 38 5.47 3.30 5.41
C GLN A 38 4.57 3.53 4.19
N ALA A 39 4.49 2.55 3.29
CA ALA A 39 3.62 2.61 2.11
C ALA A 39 2.14 2.50 2.50
N ILE A 40 1.79 1.54 3.38
CA ILE A 40 0.43 1.42 3.93
C ILE A 40 0.02 2.72 4.63
N GLY A 41 0.93 3.34 5.39
CA GLY A 41 0.70 4.60 6.10
C GLY A 41 0.45 5.82 5.19
N ARG A 42 0.65 5.72 3.88
CA ARG A 42 0.21 6.77 2.93
C ARG A 42 -1.28 6.71 2.63
N VAL A 43 -1.88 5.53 2.78
CA VAL A 43 -3.31 5.25 2.57
C VAL A 43 -4.04 5.29 3.91
N HIS A 44 -3.52 4.57 4.90
CA HIS A 44 -3.99 4.60 6.28
C HIS A 44 -3.41 5.82 7.01
N ARG A 45 -3.95 6.99 6.67
CA ARG A 45 -3.46 8.29 7.14
C ARG A 45 -4.61 9.15 7.67
N ILE A 46 -4.29 10.12 8.53
CA ILE A 46 -5.22 11.17 8.96
C ILE A 46 -5.89 11.81 7.73
N GLY A 47 -7.22 11.86 7.74
CA GLY A 47 -8.04 12.35 6.62
C GLY A 47 -8.73 11.24 5.81
N GLN A 48 -8.31 9.98 5.98
CA GLN A 48 -9.03 8.82 5.45
C GLN A 48 -10.32 8.59 6.24
N ASN A 49 -11.44 8.42 5.53
CA ASN A 49 -12.77 8.21 6.13
C ASN A 49 -13.35 6.80 5.87
N LYS A 50 -12.66 5.98 5.07
CA LYS A 50 -13.06 4.60 4.75
C LYS A 50 -12.10 3.60 5.41
N PRO A 51 -12.56 2.40 5.78
CA PRO A 51 -11.67 1.33 6.24
C PRO A 51 -10.57 1.04 5.20
N THR A 52 -9.32 0.94 5.67
CA THR A 52 -8.20 0.53 4.81
C THR A 52 -8.03 -0.98 4.91
N VAL A 53 -8.03 -1.67 3.77
CA VAL A 53 -7.81 -3.13 3.68
C VAL A 53 -6.51 -3.40 2.95
N VAL A 54 -5.64 -4.20 3.56
CA VAL A 54 -4.35 -4.59 2.99
C VAL A 54 -4.42 -6.05 2.55
N HIS A 55 -4.13 -6.30 1.28
CA HIS A 55 -4.07 -7.61 0.66
C HIS A 55 -2.62 -7.99 0.44
N ARG A 56 -2.17 -9.06 1.11
CA ARG A 56 -0.85 -9.67 0.92
C ARG A 56 -0.97 -10.93 0.09
N PHE A 57 -0.32 -10.97 -1.05
CA PHE A 57 -0.26 -12.16 -1.88
C PHE A 57 0.93 -13.02 -1.47
N LEU A 58 0.66 -14.28 -1.19
CA LEU A 58 1.67 -15.28 -0.86
C LEU A 58 1.53 -16.43 -1.84
N ILE A 59 2.65 -16.84 -2.43
CA ILE A 59 2.70 -18.00 -3.31
C ILE A 59 3.19 -19.18 -2.48
N ARG A 60 2.45 -20.29 -2.50
CA ARG A 60 2.83 -21.49 -1.78
C ARG A 60 3.94 -22.22 -2.55
N GLY A 61 5.02 -22.58 -1.87
CA GLY A 61 6.10 -23.37 -2.46
C GLY A 61 7.17 -22.54 -3.20
N THR A 62 7.21 -21.23 -2.94
CA THR A 62 8.26 -20.29 -3.34
C THR A 62 8.69 -19.51 -2.10
#